data_AF-A0AAV0BPY5-F1
#
_entry.id   AF-A0AAV0BPY5-F1
#
_cell.length_a   1.000
_cell.length_b   1.000
_cell.length_c   1.000
_cell.angle_alpha   90.00
_cell.angle_beta   90.00
_cell.angle_gamma   90.00
#
_symmetry.space_group_name_H-M   'P 1'
#
loop_
_entity.id
_entity.type
_entity.pdbx_description
1 polymer ?
#
loop_
_entity_poly.entity_id
_entity_poly.type
_entity_poly.pdbx_seq_one_letter_code
_entity_poly.pdbx_strand_id
1 'polypeptide(L)'
;MASFVQTRGSVPIFWTEIYNLRYKPDLKIMDVPQTQESMKAHFNQQVKIYGDQYLVNLVNSSGCEKPVKYYYERGVRELGNPRH
;
A
#
# COMPACT_ATOMS: atom_id res chain seq x y z
N MET A 1 9.70 28.06 -16.20
CA MET A 1 10.33 26.95 -15.45
C MET A 1 9.25 25.95 -15.09
N ALA A 2 9.49 24.65 -15.25
CA ALA A 2 8.56 23.60 -14.87
C ALA A 2 9.27 22.62 -13.94
N SER A 3 8.56 22.14 -12.91
CA SER A 3 9.02 21.11 -11.98
C SER A 3 8.03 19.94 -11.99
N PHE A 4 8.56 18.71 -11.89
CA PHE A 4 7.79 17.47 -11.85
C PHE A 4 8.25 16.64 -10.66
N VAL A 5 7.31 16.11 -9.88
CA VAL A 5 7.58 15.35 -8.66
C VAL A 5 6.81 14.03 -8.71
N GLN A 6 7.50 12.93 -8.43
CA GLN A 6 6.92 11.61 -8.27
C GLN A 6 7.37 11.02 -6.93
N THR A 7 6.42 10.53 -6.13
CA THR A 7 6.69 9.87 -4.86
C THR A 7 6.71 8.35 -5.03
N ARG A 8 7.60 7.67 -4.29
CA ARG A 8 7.62 6.20 -4.18
C ARG A 8 7.68 5.82 -2.71
N GLY A 9 6.93 4.80 -2.32
CA GLY A 9 6.87 4.34 -0.93
C GLY A 9 6.47 2.88 -0.85
N SER A 10 6.62 2.30 0.34
CA SER A 10 6.08 0.98 0.64
C SER A 10 4.56 1.02 0.69
N VAL A 11 3.94 -0.14 0.46
CA VAL A 11 2.50 -0.30 0.61
C VAL A 11 2.15 -0.04 2.09
N PRO A 12 1.25 0.93 2.42
CA PRO A 12 0.89 1.28 3.79
C PRO A 12 -0.08 0.25 4.39
N ILE A 13 0.33 -1.01 4.40
CA ILE A 13 -0.39 -2.12 5.03
C ILE A 13 0.51 -2.77 6.09
N PHE A 14 -0.09 -3.31 7.15
CA PHE A 14 0.65 -4.10 8.12
C PHE A 14 0.89 -5.50 7.57
N TRP A 15 2.14 -5.77 7.22
CA TRP A 15 2.60 -7.09 6.79
C TRP A 15 3.83 -7.50 7.60
N THR A 16 4.07 -8.81 7.66
CA THR A 16 5.24 -9.37 8.34
C THR A 16 5.88 -10.40 7.43
N GLU A 17 7.19 -10.28 7.25
CA GLU A 17 8.01 -11.31 6.62
C GLU A 17 8.38 -12.35 7.68
N ILE A 18 7.95 -13.60 7.48
CA ILE A 18 8.38 -14.71 8.30
C ILE A 18 9.71 -15.19 7.74
N TYR A 19 10.79 -14.89 8.45
CA TYR A 19 12.14 -15.33 8.08
C TYR A 19 12.29 -16.83 8.33
N ASN A 20 12.00 -17.63 7.31
CA ASN A 20 12.40 -19.03 7.25
C ASN A 20 13.76 -19.11 6.53
N LEU A 21 14.61 -20.10 6.82
CA LEU A 21 15.88 -20.39 6.13
C LEU A 21 15.71 -20.74 4.61
N ARG A 22 14.55 -20.43 4.02
CA ARG A 22 14.21 -20.61 2.61
C ARG A 22 14.57 -19.36 1.81
N TYR A 23 14.90 -19.55 0.54
CA TYR A 23 15.31 -18.47 -0.39
C TYR A 23 14.26 -17.36 -0.59
N LYS A 24 12.97 -17.62 -0.32
CA LYS A 24 11.91 -16.61 -0.35
C LYS A 24 11.17 -16.63 0.99
N PRO A 25 11.15 -15.52 1.75
CA PRO A 25 10.38 -15.44 2.98
C PRO A 25 8.88 -15.47 2.65
N ASP A 26 8.09 -16.08 3.52
CA ASP A 26 6.64 -16.06 3.40
C ASP A 26 6.12 -14.72 3.94
N LEU A 27 5.41 -13.98 3.08
CA LEU A 27 4.72 -12.75 3.47
C LEU A 27 3.39 -13.11 4.12
N LYS A 28 3.22 -12.73 5.39
CA LYS A 28 1.96 -12.86 6.12
C LYS A 28 1.35 -11.49 6.33
N ILE A 29 0.09 -11.34 5.92
CA ILE A 29 -0.65 -10.09 6.11
C ILE A 29 -1.31 -10.14 7.47
N MET A 30 -1.11 -9.07 8.24
CA MET A 30 -1.81 -8.89 9.50
C MET A 30 -3.12 -8.17 9.19
N ASP A 31 -4.24 -8.89 9.24
CA ASP A 31 -5.58 -8.32 9.08
C ASP A 31 -5.98 -7.58 10.36
N VAL A 32 -5.26 -6.49 10.66
CA VAL A 32 -5.51 -5.64 11.82
C VAL A 32 -6.37 -4.45 11.39
N PRO A 33 -7.43 -4.10 12.17
CA PRO A 33 -8.29 -2.96 11.86
C PRO A 33 -7.54 -1.62 11.84
N GLN A 34 -6.40 -1.55 12.55
CA GLN A 34 -5.47 -0.41 12.54
C GLN A 34 -4.87 -0.14 11.16
N THR A 35 -4.87 -1.12 10.24
CA THR A 35 -4.37 -0.97 8.87
C THR A 35 -5.15 0.11 8.11
N GLN A 36 -6.49 0.10 8.21
CA GLN A 36 -7.31 1.10 7.52
C GLN A 36 -7.07 2.50 8.05
N GLU A 37 -6.96 2.66 9.37
CA GLU A 37 -6.72 3.95 10.01
C GLU A 37 -5.34 4.51 9.65
N SER A 38 -4.30 3.66 9.69
CA SER A 38 -2.94 4.03 9.28
C SER A 38 -2.87 4.39 7.80
N MET A 39 -3.52 3.62 6.94
CA MET A 39 -3.59 3.87 5.50
C MET A 39 -4.31 5.20 5.21
N LYS A 40 -5.41 5.49 5.90
CA LYS A 40 -6.13 6.77 5.80
C LYS A 40 -5.26 7.94 6.24
N ALA A 41 -4.56 7.82 7.36
CA ALA A 41 -3.64 8.85 7.85
C ALA A 41 -2.50 9.10 6.84
N HIS A 42 -1.94 8.03 6.28
CA HIS A 42 -0.89 8.12 5.26
C HIS A 42 -1.37 8.88 4.02
N PHE A 43 -2.52 8.52 3.45
CA PHE A 43 -3.05 9.21 2.28
C PHE A 43 -3.48 10.64 2.57
N ASN A 44 -4.06 10.92 3.74
CA ASN A 44 -4.39 12.29 4.13
C ASN A 44 -3.14 13.18 4.20
N GLN A 45 -2.04 12.68 4.76
CA GLN A 45 -0.77 13.41 4.80
C GLN A 45 -0.23 13.64 3.37
N GLN A 46 -0.28 12.61 2.54
CA GLN A 46 0.19 12.68 1.17
C GLN A 46 -0.62 13.68 0.32
N VAL A 47 -1.95 13.65 0.41
CA VAL A 47 -2.85 14.61 -0.26
C VAL A 47 -2.61 16.04 0.24
N LYS A 48 -2.34 16.21 1.54
CA LYS A 48 -2.03 17.52 2.12
C LYS A 48 -0.73 18.12 1.57
N ILE A 49 0.28 17.30 1.26
CA ILE A 49 1.59 17.76 0.80
C ILE A 49 1.63 17.90 -0.72
N TYR A 50 1.08 16.93 -1.46
CA TYR A 50 1.25 16.82 -2.91
C TYR A 50 -0.03 17.07 -3.72
N GLY A 51 -1.19 17.22 -3.07
CA GLY A 51 -2.47 17.34 -3.75
C GLY A 51 -3.01 15.99 -4.23
N ASP A 52 -3.71 15.98 -5.36
CA ASP A 52 -4.30 14.77 -5.91
C ASP A 52 -3.20 13.74 -6.27
N GLN A 53 -3.42 12.49 -5.88
CA GLN A 53 -2.42 11.43 -6.04
C GLN A 53 -2.96 10.27 -6.86
N TYR A 54 -2.17 9.86 -7.86
CA TYR A 54 -2.42 8.65 -8.64
C TYR A 54 -1.59 7.50 -8.10
N LEU A 55 -2.26 6.45 -7.64
CA LEU A 55 -1.63 5.30 -7.00
C LEU A 55 -1.36 4.20 -8.01
N VAL A 56 -0.10 4.00 -8.35
CA VAL A 56 0.32 2.91 -9.26
C VAL A 56 0.89 1.77 -8.43
N ASN A 57 0.18 0.65 -8.40
CA ASN A 57 0.65 -0.58 -7.75
C ASN A 57 1.21 -1.57 -8.78
N LEU A 58 2.50 -1.90 -8.66
CA LEU A 58 3.19 -2.89 -9.51
C LEU A 58 3.41 -4.23 -8.80
N VAL A 59 2.73 -4.48 -7.67
CA VAL A 59 2.85 -5.76 -6.95
C VAL A 59 2.49 -6.91 -7.90
N ASN A 60 3.36 -7.92 -7.91
CA ASN A 60 3.25 -9.04 -8.81
C ASN A 60 1.91 -9.78 -8.59
N SER A 61 1.20 -10.03 -9.68
CA SER A 61 -0.12 -10.67 -9.64
C SER A 61 -0.02 -12.20 -9.49
N SER A 62 1.19 -12.74 -9.38
CA SER A 62 1.51 -14.18 -9.30
C SER A 62 2.49 -14.48 -8.16
N GLY A 63 2.20 -15.48 -7.34
CA GLY A 63 3.08 -15.95 -6.25
C GLY A 63 2.71 -15.44 -4.86
N CYS A 64 3.71 -15.36 -3.97
CA CYS A 64 3.57 -15.02 -2.55
C CYS A 64 3.09 -13.59 -2.25
N GLU A 65 3.11 -12.70 -3.24
CA GLU A 65 2.72 -11.29 -3.10
C GLU A 65 1.26 -11.02 -3.51
N LYS A 66 0.57 -12.01 -4.09
CA LYS A 66 -0.88 -11.96 -4.37
C LYS A 66 -1.73 -11.46 -3.20
N PRO A 67 -1.56 -11.98 -1.97
CA PRO A 67 -2.36 -11.50 -0.85
C PRO A 67 -2.09 -10.01 -0.58
N VAL A 68 -0.84 -9.52 -0.71
CA VAL A 68 -0.49 -8.11 -0.43
C VAL A 68 -1.24 -7.20 -1.39
N LYS A 69 -1.25 -7.56 -2.67
CA LYS A 69 -2.03 -6.86 -3.70
C LYS A 69 -3.51 -6.83 -3.34
N TYR A 70 -4.10 -7.97 -3.00
CA TYR A 70 -5.53 -8.08 -2.70
C TYR A 70 -5.96 -7.20 -1.52
N TYR A 71 -5.21 -7.25 -0.40
CA TYR A 71 -5.53 -6.44 0.77
C TYR A 71 -5.32 -4.95 0.52
N TYR A 72 -4.29 -4.57 -0.25
CA TYR A 72 -4.09 -3.19 -0.65
C TYR A 72 -5.24 -2.66 -1.52
N GLU A 73 -5.61 -3.39 -2.59
CA GLU A 73 -6.72 -3.01 -3.48
C GLU A 73 -8.04 -2.91 -2.70
N ARG A 74 -8.27 -3.82 -1.75
CA ARG A 74 -9.44 -3.77 -0.86
C ARG A 74 -9.40 -2.52 0.03
N GLY A 75 -8.27 -2.22 0.66
CA GLY A 75 -8.13 -1.03 1.51
C GLY A 75 -8.34 0.27 0.73
N VAL A 76 -7.75 0.38 -0.46
CA VAL A 76 -7.96 1.53 -1.36
C VAL A 76 -9.43 1.67 -1.77
N ARG A 77 -10.12 0.56 -2.06
CA ARG A 77 -11.54 0.56 -2.42
C ARG A 77 -12.44 0.96 -1.25
N GLU A 78 -12.13 0.49 -0.04
CA GLU A 78 -12.86 0.84 1.19
C GLU A 78 -12.65 2.31 1.60
N LEU A 79 -11.48 2.88 1.28
CA LEU A 79 -11.19 4.30 1.49
C LEU A 79 -12.06 5.23 0.65
N GLY A 80 -12.64 4.75 -0.46
CA GLY A 80 -13.78 5.37 -1.14
C GLY A 80 -13.64 6.87 -1.45
N ASN A 81 -12.41 7.36 -1.61
CA ASN A 81 -12.16 8.78 -1.75
C ASN A 81 -12.26 9.16 -3.24
N PRO A 82 -13.17 10.06 -3.64
CA PRO A 82 -13.37 10.43 -5.05
C PRO A 82 -12.22 11.27 -5.65
N ARG A 83 -11.09 11.42 -4.94
CA ARG A 83 -9.88 12.17 -5.33
C ARG A 83 -8.64 11.28 -5.49
N HIS A 84 -8.84 9.98 -5.73
CA HIS A 84 -7.79 9.01 -6.04
C HIS A 84 -8.09 8.35 -7.39
#